data_AF-Q2GU44-F1
#
_entry.id   AF-Q2GU44-F1
#
_cell.length_a   1.000
_cell.length_b   1.000
_cell.length_c   1.000
_cell.angle_alpha   90.00
_cell.angle_beta   90.00
_cell.angle_gamma   90.00
#
_symmetry.space_group_name_H-M   'P 1'
#
loop_
_entity.id
_entity.type
_entity.pdbx_description
1 polymer ?
#
loop_
_entity_poly.entity_id
_entity_poly.type
_entity_poly.pdbx_seq_one_letter_code
_entity_poly.pdbx_strand_id
1 'polypeptide(L)'
;MLNHHTLLAALATAATLLALPRGTTAAPTTTTTPPPNLTNASPLTTHTVVAGRGGLRFDPDNIVATPGSVIEFHFLPANHSVVEAAFDAPCLPKDAASFDSGFFPVPARADGGAVQSGGGVSVCGEG
;
A
#
# COMPACT_ATOMS: atom_id res chain seq x y z
N MET A 1 14.09 -51.74 9.64
CA MET A 1 15.19 -52.39 8.91
C MET A 1 14.59 -53.49 8.05
N LEU A 2 15.11 -53.63 6.81
CA LEU A 2 14.87 -54.71 5.83
C LEU A 2 13.51 -54.63 5.08
N ASN A 3 13.35 -54.85 3.77
CA ASN A 3 14.14 -54.75 2.53
C ASN A 3 13.20 -55.23 1.39
N HIS A 4 13.54 -54.90 0.13
CA HIS A 4 13.15 -55.60 -1.11
C HIS A 4 11.70 -55.36 -1.65
N HIS A 5 11.39 -55.31 -2.95
CA HIS A 5 11.97 -55.89 -4.17
C HIS A 5 11.70 -55.00 -5.41
N THR A 6 12.69 -54.97 -6.30
CA THR A 6 12.67 -54.54 -7.71
C THR A 6 11.59 -55.24 -8.55
N LEU A 7 10.97 -54.56 -9.51
CA LEU A 7 10.43 -55.24 -10.71
C LEU A 7 10.47 -54.38 -11.99
N LEU A 8 11.20 -54.95 -12.95
CA LEU A 8 11.15 -54.90 -14.42
C LEU A 8 10.09 -54.02 -15.11
N ALA A 9 10.48 -53.33 -16.17
CA ALA A 9 10.40 -53.86 -17.54
C ALA A 9 10.67 -52.75 -18.58
N ALA A 10 11.59 -53.01 -19.50
CA ALA A 10 11.74 -52.24 -20.73
C ALA A 10 10.65 -52.69 -21.72
N LEU A 11 9.97 -51.73 -22.35
CA LEU A 11 9.31 -51.95 -23.65
C LEU A 11 9.55 -50.75 -24.56
N ALA A 12 9.91 -51.09 -25.79
CA ALA A 12 10.36 -50.19 -26.85
C ALA A 12 9.19 -49.66 -27.70
N THR A 13 9.50 -48.55 -28.40
CA THR A 13 8.92 -48.07 -29.67
C THR A 13 7.44 -47.67 -29.72
N ALA A 14 7.19 -46.39 -30.04
CA ALA A 14 6.51 -45.98 -31.28
C ALA A 14 6.49 -44.44 -31.39
N ALA A 15 7.10 -43.89 -32.44
CA ALA A 15 6.92 -42.50 -32.83
C ALA A 15 5.50 -42.33 -33.38
N THR A 16 4.67 -41.54 -32.69
CA THR A 16 3.35 -41.12 -33.16
C THR A 16 3.43 -39.65 -33.58
N LEU A 17 3.39 -39.41 -34.89
CA LEU A 17 3.20 -38.08 -35.48
C LEU A 17 1.73 -37.67 -35.30
N LEU A 18 1.43 -36.82 -34.33
CA LEU A 18 0.12 -36.19 -34.20
C LEU A 18 0.19 -34.76 -34.76
N ALA A 19 -0.57 -34.52 -35.82
CA ALA A 19 -0.68 -33.23 -36.48
C ALA A 19 -1.21 -32.14 -35.52
N LEU A 20 -0.46 -31.06 -35.31
CA LEU A 20 -0.98 -29.87 -34.66
C LEU A 20 -1.92 -29.13 -35.63
N PRO A 21 -3.12 -28.68 -35.21
CA PRO A 21 -3.88 -27.75 -36.02
C PRO A 21 -3.07 -26.45 -36.16
N ARG A 22 -2.82 -26.02 -37.40
CA ARG A 22 -2.34 -24.67 -37.69
C ARG A 22 -3.41 -23.70 -37.23
N GLY A 23 -3.26 -23.15 -36.04
CA GLY A 23 -3.99 -21.96 -35.63
C GLY A 23 -3.66 -20.87 -36.64
N THR A 24 -4.66 -20.42 -37.40
CA THR A 24 -4.56 -19.19 -38.16
C THR A 24 -4.37 -18.06 -37.15
N THR A 25 -3.14 -17.57 -37.03
CA THR A 25 -2.83 -16.37 -36.26
C THR A 25 -3.50 -15.20 -36.97
N ALA A 26 -4.69 -14.81 -36.52
CA ALA A 26 -5.22 -13.49 -36.86
C ALA A 26 -4.25 -12.47 -36.25
N ALA A 27 -3.66 -11.61 -37.08
CA ALA A 27 -2.81 -10.54 -36.61
C ALA A 27 -3.60 -9.66 -35.63
N PRO A 28 -3.02 -9.25 -34.48
CA PRO A 28 -3.67 -8.27 -33.61
C PRO A 28 -3.89 -7.00 -34.43
N THR A 29 -5.14 -6.60 -34.59
CA THR A 29 -5.46 -5.28 -35.15
C THR A 29 -5.11 -4.27 -34.08
N THR A 30 -4.06 -3.48 -34.30
CA THR A 30 -3.74 -2.34 -33.44
C THR A 30 -4.82 -1.28 -33.63
N THR A 31 -5.86 -1.31 -32.80
CA THR A 31 -6.76 -0.18 -32.65
C THR A 31 -5.98 0.93 -31.95
N THR A 32 -5.43 1.86 -32.72
CA THR A 32 -4.87 3.11 -32.19
C THR A 32 -6.02 3.98 -31.70
N THR A 33 -6.45 3.74 -30.46
CA THR A 33 -7.31 4.69 -29.74
C THR A 33 -6.47 5.95 -29.50
N PRO A 34 -6.91 7.14 -29.93
CA PRO A 34 -6.26 8.38 -29.55
C PRO A 34 -6.14 8.45 -28.02
N PRO A 35 -5.03 8.95 -27.45
CA PRO A 35 -4.92 9.13 -26.02
C PRO A 35 -6.10 10.00 -25.53
N PRO A 36 -6.71 9.69 -24.37
CA PRO A 36 -7.73 10.56 -23.80
C PRO A 36 -7.13 11.97 -23.65
N ASN A 37 -7.79 12.96 -24.24
CA ASN A 37 -7.36 14.34 -24.15
C ASN A 37 -7.66 14.84 -22.73
N LEU A 38 -6.65 14.80 -21.85
CA LEU A 38 -6.73 15.21 -20.44
C LEU A 38 -6.68 16.73 -20.29
N THR A 39 -7.52 17.46 -21.00
CA THR A 39 -7.72 18.89 -20.76
C THR A 39 -8.78 19.03 -19.67
N ASN A 40 -8.36 18.81 -18.42
CA ASN A 40 -8.91 19.33 -17.15
C ASN A 40 -8.27 18.54 -15.99
N ALA A 41 -6.94 18.62 -15.86
CA ALA A 41 -6.27 18.15 -14.64
C ALA A 41 -6.53 19.17 -13.53
N SER A 42 -7.21 18.74 -12.46
CA SER A 42 -7.28 19.53 -11.22
C SER A 42 -5.87 19.70 -10.65
N PRO A 43 -5.50 20.88 -10.10
CA PRO A 43 -4.13 21.16 -9.71
C PRO A 43 -3.66 20.15 -8.66
N LEU A 44 -2.57 19.47 -8.99
CA LEU A 44 -1.88 18.59 -8.07
C LEU A 44 -1.27 19.43 -6.95
N THR A 45 -1.70 19.21 -5.71
CA THR A 45 -1.34 20.06 -4.57
C THR A 45 -0.81 19.22 -3.41
N THR A 46 0.12 19.78 -2.64
CA THR A 46 0.52 19.24 -1.34
C THR A 46 -0.37 19.81 -0.25
N HIS A 47 -1.01 18.95 0.53
CA HIS A 47 -1.77 19.31 1.72
C HIS A 47 -0.95 19.00 2.97
N THR A 48 -0.65 20.01 3.79
CA THR A 48 0.09 19.82 5.04
C THR A 48 -0.86 19.51 6.19
N VAL A 49 -0.55 18.49 6.98
CA VAL A 49 -1.25 18.10 8.21
C VAL A 49 -0.28 18.17 9.37
N VAL A 50 -0.67 18.82 10.46
CA VAL A 50 0.11 18.83 11.70
C VAL A 50 -0.48 17.85 12.69
N ALA A 51 0.31 16.84 13.06
CA ALA A 51 -0.03 15.92 14.14
C ALA A 51 0.55 16.45 15.44
N GLY A 52 -0.28 16.65 16.46
CA GLY A 52 0.17 17.13 17.75
C GLY A 52 -0.18 18.58 18.07
N ARG A 53 -0.84 19.32 17.17
CA ARG A 53 -1.20 20.73 17.42
C ARG A 53 -2.25 20.83 18.53
N GLY A 54 -1.76 21.11 19.73
CA GLY A 54 -2.57 21.22 20.96
C GLY A 54 -2.83 19.89 21.67
N GLY A 55 -2.30 18.75 21.20
CA GLY A 55 -2.51 17.41 21.78
C GLY A 55 -2.62 16.32 20.72
N LEU A 56 -3.26 15.18 21.02
CA LEU A 56 -3.38 14.03 20.12
C LEU A 56 -4.45 14.23 19.03
N ARG A 57 -4.19 15.12 18.06
CA ARG A 57 -5.07 15.38 16.91
C ARG A 57 -4.29 15.81 15.68
N PHE A 58 -4.91 15.61 14.52
CA PHE A 58 -4.49 16.17 13.24
C PHE A 58 -5.12 17.54 13.03
N ASP A 59 -4.40 18.42 12.36
CA ASP A 59 -4.84 19.76 11.98
C ASP A 59 -4.35 20.07 10.55
N PRO A 60 -5.24 20.16 9.54
CA PRO A 60 -6.68 19.88 9.63
C PRO A 60 -6.97 18.38 9.87
N ASP A 61 -8.16 18.08 10.39
CA ASP A 61 -8.65 16.71 10.60
C ASP A 61 -9.32 16.09 9.36
N ASN A 62 -9.76 16.93 8.42
CA ASN A 62 -10.34 16.51 7.14
C ASN A 62 -9.66 17.21 5.95
N ILE A 63 -9.32 16.45 4.91
CA ILE A 63 -8.77 16.97 3.65
C ILE A 63 -9.57 16.42 2.47
N VAL A 64 -9.97 17.32 1.57
CA VAL A 64 -10.45 16.96 0.23
C VAL A 64 -9.30 17.16 -0.75
N ALA A 65 -8.75 16.07 -1.28
CA ALA A 65 -7.61 16.08 -2.20
C ALA A 65 -7.97 15.47 -3.56
N THR A 66 -7.37 15.99 -4.64
CA THR A 66 -7.49 15.38 -5.97
C THR A 66 -6.61 14.12 -6.04
N PRO A 67 -7.04 13.04 -6.72
CA PRO A 67 -6.18 11.89 -6.95
C PRO A 67 -4.82 12.29 -7.54
N GLY A 68 -3.76 11.79 -6.92
CA GLY A 68 -2.37 12.15 -7.23
C GLY A 68 -1.74 13.12 -6.24
N SER A 69 -2.54 13.95 -5.54
CA SER A 69 -2.06 14.93 -4.53
C SER A 69 -1.24 14.29 -3.41
N VAL A 70 -0.38 15.09 -2.80
CA VAL A 70 0.48 14.66 -1.70
C VAL A 70 -0.10 15.14 -0.37
N ILE A 71 -0.14 14.26 0.63
CA ILE A 71 -0.43 14.64 2.02
C ILE A 71 0.89 14.60 2.79
N GLU A 72 1.29 15.75 3.33
CA GLU A 72 2.54 15.92 4.06
C GLU A 72 2.26 16.07 5.56
N PHE A 73 2.71 15.09 6.36
CA PHE A 73 2.49 15.09 7.81
C PHE A 73 3.69 15.66 8.56
N HIS A 74 3.42 16.64 9.43
CA HIS A 74 4.40 17.25 10.34
C HIS A 74 4.08 16.79 11.77
N PHE A 75 4.95 15.96 12.34
CA PHE A 75 4.82 15.49 13.71
C PHE A 75 5.41 16.52 14.69
N LEU A 76 4.59 17.02 15.61
CA LEU A 76 5.05 17.80 16.77
C LEU A 76 5.48 16.88 17.91
N PRO A 77 6.07 17.41 19.00
CA PRO A 77 6.41 16.61 20.17
C PRO A 77 5.22 15.83 20.74
N ALA A 78 5.54 14.82 21.54
CA ALA A 78 4.70 13.67 21.87
C ALA A 78 4.67 12.63 20.73
N ASN A 79 4.31 11.41 21.09
CA ASN A 79 4.49 10.26 20.25
C ASN A 79 3.31 10.09 19.25
N HIS A 80 3.45 10.58 18.01
CA HIS A 80 2.42 10.46 16.95
C HIS A 80 2.80 9.50 15.81
N SER A 81 1.79 8.94 15.14
CA SER A 81 1.89 8.16 13.89
C SER A 81 0.63 8.35 13.04
N VAL A 82 0.70 7.94 11.76
CA VAL A 82 -0.41 7.92 10.81
C VAL A 82 -0.59 6.50 10.30
N VAL A 83 -1.84 6.03 10.30
CA VAL A 83 -2.21 4.70 9.78
C VAL A 83 -3.46 4.81 8.91
N GLU A 84 -3.48 4.10 7.79
CA GLU A 84 -4.70 3.88 7.01
C GLU A 84 -5.61 2.90 7.76
N ALA A 85 -6.78 3.37 8.18
CA ALA A 85 -7.77 2.60 8.92
C ALA A 85 -9.07 2.44 8.12
N ALA A 86 -9.90 1.47 8.53
CA ALA A 86 -11.27 1.36 8.05
C ALA A 86 -12.18 2.32 8.84
N PHE A 87 -13.22 2.87 8.19
CA PHE A 87 -14.15 3.82 8.83
C PHE A 87 -14.87 3.23 10.06
N ASP A 88 -15.14 1.93 10.06
CA ASP A 88 -15.81 1.21 11.15
C ASP A 88 -14.83 0.68 12.22
N ALA A 89 -13.53 0.78 11.98
CA ALA A 89 -12.47 0.36 12.90
C ALA A 89 -11.34 1.41 12.90
N PRO A 90 -11.59 2.63 13.42
CA PRO A 90 -10.57 3.65 13.52
C PRO A 90 -9.43 3.16 14.43
N CYS A 91 -8.21 3.65 14.17
CA CYS A 91 -6.99 3.34 14.93
C CYS A 91 -6.38 1.94 14.78
N LEU A 92 -6.86 1.14 13.84
CA LEU A 92 -6.21 -0.10 13.43
C LEU A 92 -5.78 0.01 11.97
N PRO A 93 -4.60 -0.51 11.57
CA PRO A 93 -4.30 -0.72 10.17
C PRO A 93 -5.42 -1.55 9.56
N LYS A 94 -5.98 -1.07 8.46
CA LYS A 94 -7.08 -1.73 7.76
C LYS A 94 -6.70 -3.15 7.31
N ASP A 95 -5.47 -3.35 6.87
CA ASP A 95 -4.86 -4.64 6.55
C ASP A 95 -3.32 -4.58 6.62
N ALA A 96 -2.65 -5.70 6.34
CA ALA A 96 -1.19 -5.79 6.40
C ALA A 96 -0.44 -5.00 5.30
N ALA A 97 -1.15 -4.55 4.26
CA ALA A 97 -0.59 -3.76 3.16
C ALA A 97 -0.93 -2.27 3.28
N SER A 98 -1.75 -1.91 4.26
CA SER A 98 -2.19 -0.55 4.53
C SER A 98 -1.02 0.34 4.91
N PHE A 99 -1.13 1.63 4.59
CA PHE A 99 -0.10 2.59 4.96
C PHE A 99 0.02 2.68 6.48
N ASP A 100 1.24 2.51 6.98
CA ASP A 100 1.63 2.81 8.35
C ASP A 100 2.93 3.61 8.30
N SER A 101 2.90 4.83 8.84
CA SER A 101 4.09 5.67 8.91
C SER A 101 5.15 5.12 9.87
N GLY A 102 4.74 4.22 10.77
CA GLY A 102 5.48 3.87 11.96
C GLY A 102 5.45 5.01 12.96
N PHE A 103 6.14 4.79 14.08
CA PHE A 103 6.21 5.74 15.17
C PHE A 103 7.38 6.72 15.01
N PHE A 104 7.10 8.03 14.99
CA PHE A 104 8.12 9.09 14.91
C PHE A 104 8.29 9.80 16.26
N PRO A 105 9.34 9.48 17.05
CA PRO A 105 9.61 10.17 18.29
C PRO A 105 10.15 11.58 18.00
N VAL A 106 9.33 12.59 18.28
CA VAL A 106 9.75 13.99 18.30
C VAL A 106 9.95 14.39 19.78
N PRO A 107 11.20 14.63 20.24
CA PRO A 107 11.46 14.92 21.62
C PRO A 107 10.88 16.28 22.04
N ALA A 108 10.51 16.38 23.31
CA ALA A 108 10.31 17.66 23.98
C ALA A 108 11.45 18.63 23.77
N ARG A 109 11.10 19.92 23.75
CA ARG A 109 12.06 20.95 24.11
C ARG A 109 12.32 20.93 25.62
N ALA A 110 13.57 21.21 26.00
CA ALA A 110 14.10 21.05 27.36
C ALA A 110 13.46 21.97 28.43
N ASP A 111 12.64 22.92 28.02
CA ASP A 111 11.85 23.84 28.84
C ASP A 111 10.47 23.29 29.25
N GLY A 112 10.18 22.01 28.97
CA GLY A 112 9.14 21.25 29.69
C GLY A 112 8.00 20.64 28.87
N GLY A 113 8.24 20.08 27.68
CA GLY A 113 7.16 19.49 26.87
C GLY A 113 7.38 18.08 26.29
N ALA A 114 7.26 17.02 27.09
CA ALA A 114 7.14 15.56 26.77
C ALA A 114 8.33 14.79 26.12
N VAL A 115 9.17 14.16 26.95
CA VAL A 115 10.03 13.02 26.59
C VAL A 115 9.19 11.75 26.76
N GLN A 116 8.99 10.95 25.72
CA GLN A 116 8.24 9.69 25.86
C GLN A 116 9.01 8.51 25.28
N SER A 117 9.72 7.79 26.16
CA SER A 117 10.16 6.42 25.89
C SER A 117 8.96 5.48 26.05
N GLY A 118 8.46 4.94 24.94
CA GLY A 118 7.53 3.81 24.92
C GLY A 118 6.06 4.20 24.83
N GLY A 119 5.43 3.82 23.73
CA GLY A 119 3.99 4.01 23.44
C GLY A 119 3.77 5.08 22.38
N GLY A 120 3.73 4.67 21.11
CA GLY A 120 3.21 5.49 20.02
C GLY A 120 1.70 5.65 20.20
N VAL A 121 1.19 6.88 20.20
CA VAL A 121 -0.24 7.11 20.04
C VAL A 121 -0.48 7.39 18.57
N SER A 122 -1.10 6.43 17.88
CA SER A 122 -1.63 6.68 16.55
C SER A 122 -2.76 7.70 16.68
N VAL A 123 -2.58 8.86 16.08
CA VAL A 123 -3.70 9.79 15.88
C VAL A 123 -4.44 9.24 14.67
N CYS A 124 -5.75 9.07 14.79
CA CYS A 124 -6.59 8.48 13.77
C CYS A 124 -7.56 9.56 13.35
N GLY A 125 -7.44 10.05 12.12
CA GLY A 125 -8.48 10.91 11.55
C GLY A 125 -9.69 10.03 11.27
N GLU A 126 -10.85 10.41 11.79
CA GLU A 126 -12.12 9.87 11.30
C GLU A 126 -12.37 10.54 9.95
N GLY A 127 -12.49 9.73 8.90
CA GLY A 127 -12.80 10.23 7.55
C GLY A 127 -14.30 10.42 7.34
#